data_AF-A0AAE1XZZ6-F1
#
_entry.id   AF-A0AAE1XZZ6-F1
#
_cell.length_a   1.000
_cell.length_b   1.000
_cell.length_c   1.000
_cell.angle_alpha   90.00
_cell.angle_beta   90.00
_cell.angle_gamma   90.00
#
_symmetry.space_group_name_H-M   'P 1'
#
loop_
_entity.id
_entity.type
_entity.pdbx_description
1 polymer ?
#
loop_
_entity_poly.entity_id
_entity_poly.type
_entity_poly.pdbx_seq_one_letter_code
_entity_poly.pdbx_strand_id
1 'polypeptide(L)'
;MGFDSNWIGGYLSSNKTYDWNRMLDTLCFLHEIGYSDSQMGDLFRKDTALLFEGSGKQFYAVVGGFFLNWAFKMSEVYALVLKNPQILSPKCSKNFWKALHFLFEIEMEPDNIAQILSIHLKFLGSHSLKGLKTVLRNFNGDKHSLCESIKNDPTTFFSLAFKSNICSAEYVAARNPSSFVEKTEFLLRIGYVENSDEMVKALKRFRGRGDQLQERFDCLVRAGLDFNAVSSMVKQAPTVLNQTKDILEKKIEGLRNYLGYPVDSIVDFPSYLCYDMERISRRFSMYAWLREKGAAKPMLSVSTLIACSDARFVKYFVNIHPEGPAVWENLKKSLPSS
;
A
#
# COMPACT_ATOMS: atom_id res chain seq x y z
N MET A 1 -31.10 -7.36 24.93
CA MET A 1 -30.21 -6.70 23.94
C MET A 1 -30.58 -5.26 23.55
N GLY A 2 -31.81 -4.77 23.75
CA GLY A 2 -32.13 -3.33 23.61
C GLY A 2 -32.15 -2.76 22.18
N PHE A 3 -32.45 -3.59 21.17
CA PHE A 3 -32.62 -3.14 19.78
C PHE A 3 -34.01 -2.53 19.56
N ASP A 4 -34.10 -1.49 18.74
CA ASP A 4 -35.38 -1.02 18.19
C ASP A 4 -35.96 -2.10 17.27
N SER A 5 -37.28 -2.32 17.28
CA SER A 5 -37.96 -3.27 16.38
C SER A 5 -37.66 -3.01 14.90
N ASN A 6 -37.40 -1.76 14.51
CA ASN A 6 -37.05 -1.37 13.15
C ASN A 6 -35.58 -1.62 12.81
N TRP A 7 -34.72 -1.83 13.82
CA TRP A 7 -33.29 -2.02 13.62
C TRP A 7 -32.98 -3.30 12.84
N ILE A 8 -33.63 -4.40 13.18
CA ILE A 8 -33.45 -5.70 12.50
C ILE A 8 -33.87 -5.60 11.02
N GLY A 9 -35.01 -4.95 10.76
CA GLY A 9 -35.55 -4.78 9.40
C GLY A 9 -34.62 -4.01 8.46
N GLY A 10 -33.77 -3.13 8.98
CA GLY A 10 -32.81 -2.36 8.18
C GLY A 10 -31.63 -3.17 7.61
N TYR A 11 -31.33 -4.35 8.18
CA TYR A 11 -30.20 -5.19 7.76
C TYR A 11 -30.61 -6.48 7.04
N LEU A 12 -31.91 -6.77 7.00
CA LEU A 12 -32.44 -7.92 6.30
C LEU A 12 -32.88 -7.53 4.89
N SER A 13 -32.50 -8.34 3.90
CA SER A 13 -32.92 -8.15 2.52
C SER A 13 -34.10 -9.07 2.21
N SER A 14 -35.15 -8.52 1.60
CA SER A 14 -36.32 -9.29 1.12
C SER A 14 -35.94 -10.41 0.14
N ASN A 15 -34.78 -10.31 -0.50
CA ASN A 15 -34.32 -11.25 -1.52
C ASN A 15 -33.45 -12.39 -0.94
N LYS A 16 -33.34 -12.49 0.39
CA LYS A 16 -32.55 -13.52 1.08
C LYS A 16 -33.40 -14.29 2.08
N THR A 17 -33.08 -15.58 2.23
CA THR A 17 -33.65 -16.42 3.28
C THR A 17 -32.76 -16.40 4.52
N TYR A 18 -33.40 -16.35 5.68
CA TYR A 18 -32.73 -16.29 6.97
C TYR A 18 -33.16 -17.47 7.85
N ASP A 19 -32.21 -18.02 8.59
CA ASP A 19 -32.42 -19.12 9.52
C ASP A 19 -32.40 -18.58 10.95
N TRP A 20 -33.60 -18.32 11.47
CA TRP A 20 -33.78 -17.72 12.78
C TRP A 20 -33.33 -18.62 13.93
N ASN A 21 -33.44 -19.94 13.76
CA ASN A 21 -33.00 -20.89 14.78
C ASN A 21 -31.48 -20.84 14.94
N ARG A 22 -30.73 -20.79 13.83
CA ARG A 22 -29.27 -20.66 13.89
C ARG A 22 -28.80 -19.33 14.47
N MET A 23 -29.54 -18.25 14.20
CA MET A 23 -29.27 -16.96 14.83
C MET A 23 -29.51 -17.03 16.33
N LEU A 24 -30.62 -17.63 16.77
CA LEU A 24 -30.91 -17.85 18.18
C LEU A 24 -29.83 -18.69 18.86
N ASP A 25 -29.40 -19.79 18.24
CA ASP A 25 -28.31 -20.63 18.76
C ASP A 25 -27.00 -19.84 18.90
N THR A 26 -26.71 -18.94 17.95
CA THR A 26 -25.53 -18.04 18.04
C THR A 26 -25.64 -17.09 19.25
N LEU A 27 -26.82 -16.56 19.53
CA LEU A 27 -27.07 -15.69 20.68
C LEU A 27 -26.96 -16.45 22.01
N CYS A 28 -27.58 -17.63 22.09
CA CYS A 28 -27.50 -18.51 23.26
C CYS A 28 -26.05 -18.89 23.55
N PHE A 29 -25.28 -19.22 22.51
CA PHE A 29 -23.87 -19.54 22.64
C PHE A 29 -23.05 -18.34 23.15
N LEU A 30 -23.24 -17.15 22.61
CA LEU A 30 -22.53 -15.95 23.07
C LEU A 30 -22.82 -15.65 24.55
N HIS A 31 -24.07 -15.87 24.96
CA HIS A 31 -24.48 -15.77 26.36
C HIS A 31 -23.77 -16.82 27.24
N GLU A 32 -23.76 -18.08 26.80
CA GLU A 32 -23.10 -19.19 27.48
C GLU A 32 -21.61 -18.94 27.71
N ILE A 33 -20.90 -18.38 26.73
CA ILE A 33 -19.47 -18.09 26.86
C ILE A 33 -19.16 -16.80 27.63
N GLY A 34 -20.19 -16.06 28.09
CA GLY A 34 -20.03 -14.96 29.03
C GLY A 34 -20.37 -13.56 28.53
N TYR A 35 -20.96 -13.40 27.33
CA TYR A 35 -21.47 -12.09 26.91
C TYR A 35 -22.80 -11.77 27.60
N SER A 36 -22.89 -10.59 28.21
CA SER A 36 -24.17 -10.02 28.62
C SER A 36 -24.98 -9.51 27.43
N ASP A 37 -26.28 -9.37 27.64
CA ASP A 37 -27.22 -8.77 26.68
C ASP A 37 -26.80 -7.40 26.15
N SER A 38 -26.19 -6.56 27.00
CA SER A 38 -25.69 -5.25 26.59
C SER A 38 -24.46 -5.38 25.70
N GLN A 39 -23.50 -6.23 26.08
CA GLN A 39 -22.27 -6.44 25.31
C GLN A 39 -22.56 -7.07 23.94
N MET A 40 -23.51 -8.01 23.86
CA MET A 40 -23.99 -8.53 22.58
C MET A 40 -24.65 -7.42 21.74
N GLY A 41 -25.45 -6.57 22.39
CA GLY A 41 -26.05 -5.39 21.76
C GLY A 41 -25.00 -4.49 21.07
N ASP A 42 -23.94 -4.14 21.80
CA ASP A 42 -22.85 -3.31 21.28
C ASP A 42 -22.05 -4.01 20.19
N LEU A 43 -21.78 -5.31 20.36
CA LEU A 43 -21.08 -6.14 19.39
C LEU A 43 -21.78 -6.14 18.02
N PHE A 44 -23.10 -6.37 18.01
CA PHE A 44 -23.86 -6.43 16.76
C PHE A 44 -24.17 -5.06 16.16
N ARG A 45 -24.25 -3.99 16.96
CA ARG A 45 -24.31 -2.62 16.41
C ARG A 45 -23.03 -2.25 15.66
N LYS A 46 -21.88 -2.74 16.14
CA LYS A 46 -20.59 -2.50 15.52
C LYS A 46 -20.37 -3.34 14.26
N ASP A 47 -20.81 -4.59 14.27
CA ASP A 47 -20.75 -5.48 13.11
C ASP A 47 -21.97 -6.41 13.06
N THR A 48 -22.97 -6.02 12.27
CA THR A 48 -24.20 -6.79 12.08
C THR A 48 -23.98 -8.09 11.30
N ALA A 49 -22.85 -8.20 10.56
CA ALA A 49 -22.54 -9.37 9.76
C ALA A 49 -22.28 -10.62 10.62
N LEU A 50 -21.90 -10.43 11.90
CA LEU A 50 -21.65 -11.52 12.85
C LEU A 50 -22.88 -12.39 13.10
N LEU A 51 -24.09 -11.83 12.99
CA LEU A 51 -25.34 -12.54 13.21
C LEU A 51 -26.10 -12.75 11.90
N PHE A 52 -26.22 -11.69 11.09
CA PHE A 52 -27.10 -11.69 9.92
C PHE A 52 -26.44 -12.23 8.65
N GLU A 53 -25.13 -12.08 8.47
CA GLU A 53 -24.46 -12.57 7.25
C GLU A 53 -24.26 -14.09 7.33
N GLY A 54 -25.05 -14.83 6.56
CA GLY A 54 -25.05 -16.29 6.60
C GLY A 54 -25.90 -16.87 7.73
N SER A 55 -26.71 -16.06 8.41
CA SER A 55 -27.76 -16.50 9.34
C SER A 55 -27.28 -17.47 10.41
N GLY A 56 -26.29 -17.07 11.20
CA GLY A 56 -25.71 -17.92 12.27
C GLY A 56 -24.91 -19.13 11.78
N LYS A 57 -24.78 -19.38 10.47
CA LYS A 57 -24.03 -20.54 9.94
C LYS A 57 -22.57 -20.58 10.42
N GLN A 58 -21.96 -19.42 10.61
CA GLN A 58 -20.55 -19.33 10.99
C GLN A 58 -20.29 -19.86 12.40
N PHE A 59 -21.26 -19.75 13.31
CA PHE A 59 -21.15 -20.38 14.63
C PHE A 59 -20.87 -21.88 14.50
N TYR A 60 -21.68 -22.63 13.75
CA TYR A 60 -21.45 -24.07 13.54
C TYR A 60 -20.18 -24.35 12.73
N ALA A 61 -19.84 -23.50 11.75
CA ALA A 61 -18.62 -23.67 10.97
C ALA A 61 -17.37 -23.51 11.85
N VAL A 62 -17.38 -22.54 12.78
CA VAL A 62 -16.30 -22.28 13.72
C VAL A 62 -16.26 -23.36 14.79
N VAL A 63 -17.33 -23.54 15.56
CA VAL A 63 -17.40 -24.49 16.68
C VAL A 63 -17.28 -25.93 16.20
N GLY A 64 -18.09 -26.33 15.22
CA GLY A 64 -18.04 -27.67 14.63
C GLY A 64 -16.72 -27.93 13.92
N GLY A 65 -16.14 -26.92 13.27
CA GLY A 65 -14.82 -27.04 12.64
C GLY A 65 -13.71 -27.33 13.65
N PHE A 66 -13.67 -26.61 14.77
CA PHE A 66 -12.66 -26.82 15.80
C PHE A 66 -12.77 -28.18 16.48
N PHE A 67 -14.01 -28.60 16.77
CA PHE A 67 -14.26 -29.86 17.45
C PHE A 67 -14.06 -31.08 16.54
N LEU A 68 -14.64 -31.06 15.33
CA LEU A 68 -14.66 -32.24 14.45
C LEU A 68 -13.38 -32.44 13.65
N ASN A 69 -12.75 -31.35 13.19
CA ASN A 69 -11.62 -31.47 12.27
C ASN A 69 -10.26 -31.34 12.96
N TRP A 70 -10.20 -30.70 14.13
CA TRP A 70 -8.93 -30.31 14.76
C TRP A 70 -8.85 -30.64 16.26
N ALA A 71 -9.84 -31.37 16.79
CA ALA A 71 -9.85 -31.92 18.16
C ALA A 71 -9.58 -30.91 19.29
N PHE A 72 -9.93 -29.64 19.12
CA PHE A 72 -9.84 -28.64 20.19
C PHE A 72 -10.86 -28.94 21.30
N LYS A 73 -10.49 -28.62 22.55
CA LYS A 73 -11.42 -28.69 23.67
C LYS A 73 -12.43 -27.54 23.57
N MET A 74 -13.68 -27.80 23.96
CA MET A 74 -14.73 -26.78 23.96
C MET A 74 -14.35 -25.54 24.78
N SER A 75 -13.66 -25.71 25.90
CA SER A 75 -13.13 -24.60 26.72
C SER A 75 -12.17 -23.68 25.94
N GLU A 76 -11.35 -24.23 25.05
CA GLU A 76 -10.39 -23.47 24.22
C GLU A 76 -11.13 -22.71 23.12
N VAL A 77 -12.14 -23.34 22.51
CA VAL A 77 -13.03 -22.70 21.54
C VAL A 77 -13.78 -21.54 22.19
N TYR A 78 -14.28 -21.73 23.42
CA TYR A 78 -15.01 -20.70 24.16
C TYR A 78 -14.10 -19.50 24.44
N ALA A 79 -12.90 -19.74 24.97
CA ALA A 79 -11.93 -18.68 25.22
C ALA A 79 -11.54 -17.91 23.94
N LEU A 80 -11.40 -18.63 22.82
CA LEU A 80 -11.05 -18.02 21.53
C LEU A 80 -12.16 -17.11 21.01
N VAL A 81 -13.41 -17.58 20.98
CA VAL A 81 -14.55 -16.80 20.49
C VAL A 81 -14.87 -15.65 21.44
N LEU A 82 -14.75 -15.87 22.75
CA LEU A 82 -14.92 -14.82 23.76
C LEU A 82 -13.97 -13.65 23.50
N LYS A 83 -12.68 -13.94 23.30
CA LYS A 83 -11.66 -12.91 23.01
C LYS A 83 -11.80 -12.31 21.61
N ASN A 84 -12.36 -13.07 20.66
CA ASN A 84 -12.41 -12.69 19.25
C ASN A 84 -13.74 -13.03 18.56
N PRO A 85 -14.84 -12.34 18.89
CA PRO A 85 -16.17 -12.65 18.34
C PRO A 85 -16.24 -12.45 16.82
N GLN A 86 -15.32 -11.67 16.26
CA GLN A 86 -15.20 -11.38 14.83
C GLN A 86 -15.01 -12.63 13.97
N ILE A 87 -14.54 -13.75 14.54
CA ILE A 87 -14.44 -15.05 13.85
C ILE A 87 -15.80 -15.54 13.33
N LEU A 88 -16.90 -15.09 13.92
CA LEU A 88 -18.26 -15.42 13.49
C LEU A 88 -18.68 -14.69 12.20
N SER A 89 -17.89 -13.74 11.67
CA SER A 89 -18.17 -13.19 10.33
C SER A 89 -17.70 -14.17 9.24
N PRO A 90 -18.43 -14.32 8.12
CA PRO A 90 -18.02 -15.23 7.04
C PRO A 90 -16.63 -14.93 6.46
N LYS A 91 -16.30 -13.64 6.33
CA LYS A 91 -15.00 -13.19 5.85
C LYS A 91 -13.87 -13.57 6.81
N CYS A 92 -14.06 -13.32 8.11
CA CYS A 92 -13.07 -13.64 9.13
C CYS A 92 -12.86 -15.14 9.26
N SER A 93 -13.94 -15.91 9.42
CA SER A 93 -13.93 -17.38 9.45
C SER A 93 -13.14 -17.97 8.28
N LYS A 94 -13.43 -17.53 7.05
CA LYS A 94 -12.72 -18.01 5.86
C LYS A 94 -11.22 -17.74 5.89
N ASN A 95 -10.80 -16.56 6.33
CA ASN A 95 -9.36 -16.23 6.40
C ASN A 95 -8.67 -16.93 7.57
N PHE A 96 -9.36 -17.04 8.70
CA PHE A 96 -8.92 -17.80 9.87
C PHE A 96 -8.62 -19.26 9.51
N TRP A 97 -9.57 -19.96 8.87
CA TRP A 97 -9.37 -21.35 8.47
C TRP A 97 -8.20 -21.54 7.52
N LYS A 98 -7.96 -20.58 6.62
CA LYS A 98 -6.77 -20.60 5.75
C LYS A 98 -5.47 -20.45 6.54
N ALA A 99 -5.44 -19.58 7.53
CA ALA A 99 -4.27 -19.41 8.39
C ALA A 99 -4.02 -20.66 9.24
N LEU A 100 -5.06 -21.23 9.83
CA LEU A 100 -4.95 -22.45 10.63
C LEU A 100 -4.46 -23.63 9.78
N HIS A 101 -5.08 -23.85 8.60
CA HIS A 101 -4.64 -24.88 7.67
C HIS A 101 -3.18 -24.70 7.25
N PHE A 102 -2.76 -23.47 6.95
CA PHE A 102 -1.37 -23.17 6.61
C PHE A 102 -0.42 -23.57 7.73
N LEU A 103 -0.73 -23.22 8.98
CA LEU A 103 0.13 -23.54 10.13
C LEU A 103 0.25 -25.04 10.35
N PHE A 104 -0.83 -25.79 10.14
CA PHE A 104 -0.77 -27.26 10.17
C PHE A 104 0.01 -27.84 8.98
N GLU A 105 -0.12 -27.28 7.77
CA GLU A 105 0.61 -27.79 6.60
C GLU A 105 2.14 -27.63 6.70
N ILE A 106 2.62 -26.68 7.51
CA ILE A 106 4.04 -26.49 7.82
C ILE A 106 4.47 -27.24 9.09
N GLU A 107 3.59 -28.07 9.65
CA GLU A 107 3.87 -28.92 10.82
C GLU A 107 4.22 -28.10 12.09
N MET A 108 3.55 -26.95 12.26
CA MET A 108 3.66 -26.14 13.48
C MET A 108 3.06 -26.88 14.69
N GLU A 109 3.70 -26.80 15.85
CA GLU A 109 3.19 -27.45 17.07
C GLU A 109 1.88 -26.81 17.54
N PRO A 110 0.94 -27.61 18.10
CA PRO A 110 -0.36 -27.12 18.56
C PRO A 110 -0.29 -25.92 19.52
N ASP A 111 0.68 -25.90 20.44
CA ASP A 111 0.85 -24.80 21.40
C ASP A 111 1.25 -23.49 20.70
N ASN A 112 2.16 -23.58 19.72
CA ASN A 112 2.57 -22.44 18.90
C ASN A 112 1.42 -21.93 18.02
N ILE A 113 0.62 -22.84 17.46
CA ILE A 113 -0.60 -22.49 16.71
C ILE A 113 -1.56 -21.72 17.61
N ALA A 114 -1.86 -22.26 18.80
CA ALA A 114 -2.77 -21.63 19.76
C ALA A 114 -2.27 -20.22 20.17
N GLN A 115 -0.97 -20.07 20.41
CA GLN A 115 -0.37 -18.77 20.73
C GLN A 115 -0.52 -17.78 19.57
N ILE A 116 -0.11 -18.14 18.35
CA ILE A 116 -0.20 -17.28 17.15
C ILE A 116 -1.63 -16.86 16.89
N LEU A 117 -2.57 -17.81 16.93
CA LEU A 117 -3.98 -17.54 16.74
C LEU A 117 -4.49 -16.59 17.84
N SER A 118 -4.25 -16.89 19.12
CA SER A 118 -4.81 -16.10 20.22
C SER A 118 -4.31 -14.64 20.28
N ILE A 119 -3.09 -14.37 19.79
CA ILE A 119 -2.48 -13.03 19.75
C ILE A 119 -2.90 -12.28 18.48
N HIS A 120 -2.97 -12.95 17.33
CA HIS A 120 -3.10 -12.29 16.03
C HIS A 120 -4.42 -12.57 15.30
N LEU A 121 -5.41 -13.23 15.92
CA LEU A 121 -6.66 -13.65 15.25
C LEU A 121 -7.36 -12.52 14.50
N LYS A 122 -7.47 -11.33 15.11
CA LYS A 122 -8.09 -10.17 14.45
C LYS A 122 -7.39 -9.83 13.13
N PHE A 123 -6.06 -9.93 13.09
CA PHE A 123 -5.28 -9.73 11.88
C PHE A 123 -5.48 -10.87 10.88
N LEU A 124 -5.36 -12.12 11.34
CA LEU A 124 -5.51 -13.31 10.50
C LEU A 124 -6.90 -13.36 9.83
N GLY A 125 -7.93 -12.97 10.56
CA GLY A 125 -9.30 -12.92 10.07
C GLY A 125 -9.58 -11.79 9.08
N SER A 126 -8.92 -10.65 9.22
CA SER A 126 -9.16 -9.50 8.35
C SER A 126 -8.40 -9.55 7.02
N HIS A 127 -7.44 -10.46 6.86
CA HIS A 127 -6.48 -10.43 5.76
C HIS A 127 -6.32 -11.76 5.01
N SER A 128 -6.10 -11.66 3.71
CA SER A 128 -5.90 -12.85 2.86
C SER A 128 -4.44 -13.33 2.90
N LEU A 129 -4.28 -14.60 3.26
CA LEU A 129 -3.01 -15.33 3.17
C LEU A 129 -2.69 -15.71 1.71
N LYS A 130 -1.41 -15.66 1.34
CA LYS A 130 -0.85 -16.27 0.13
C LYS A 130 -0.87 -17.80 0.28
N GLY A 131 -0.91 -18.53 -0.83
CA GLY A 131 -0.84 -19.99 -0.78
C GLY A 131 0.54 -20.46 -0.32
N LEU A 132 0.59 -21.63 0.34
CA LEU A 132 1.82 -22.20 0.91
C LEU A 132 2.98 -22.25 -0.10
N LYS A 133 2.74 -22.74 -1.33
CA LYS A 133 3.75 -22.79 -2.41
C LYS A 133 4.40 -21.43 -2.70
N THR A 134 3.63 -20.34 -2.62
CA THR A 134 4.14 -18.99 -2.85
C THR A 134 5.07 -18.53 -1.72
N VAL A 135 4.75 -18.91 -0.47
CA VAL A 135 5.54 -18.54 0.70
C VAL A 135 6.83 -19.38 0.77
N LEU A 136 6.72 -20.68 0.53
CA LEU A 136 7.84 -21.63 0.51
C LEU A 136 8.92 -21.31 -0.53
N ARG A 137 8.60 -20.55 -1.59
CA ARG A 137 9.60 -20.09 -2.56
C ARG A 137 10.72 -19.27 -1.89
N ASN A 138 10.44 -18.59 -0.78
CA ASN A 138 11.47 -17.85 -0.03
C ASN A 138 12.33 -18.75 0.85
N PHE A 139 11.96 -20.02 1.00
CA PHE A 139 12.63 -21.03 1.82
C PHE A 139 13.07 -22.24 0.99
N ASN A 140 13.30 -22.06 -0.32
CA ASN A 140 13.70 -23.14 -1.24
C ASN A 140 12.78 -24.38 -1.21
N GLY A 141 11.50 -24.20 -0.88
CA GLY A 141 10.55 -25.31 -0.77
C GLY A 141 10.54 -26.01 0.60
N ASP A 142 11.43 -25.65 1.52
CA ASP A 142 11.55 -26.30 2.82
C ASP A 142 10.51 -25.76 3.82
N LYS A 143 9.62 -26.65 4.27
CA LYS A 143 8.61 -26.36 5.29
C LYS A 143 9.21 -26.20 6.67
N HIS A 144 10.26 -26.97 7.00
CA HIS A 144 10.85 -26.94 8.32
C HIS A 144 11.53 -25.60 8.59
N SER A 145 12.34 -25.10 7.64
CA SER A 145 12.94 -23.76 7.72
C SER A 145 11.91 -22.65 7.85
N LEU A 146 10.77 -22.75 7.14
CA LEU A 146 9.66 -21.80 7.30
C LEU A 146 9.04 -21.89 8.69
N CYS A 147 8.79 -23.10 9.19
CA CYS A 147 8.24 -23.33 10.53
C CYS A 147 9.15 -22.74 11.61
N GLU A 148 10.44 -23.06 11.58
CA GLU A 148 11.44 -22.51 12.50
C GLU A 148 11.57 -20.99 12.40
N SER A 149 11.51 -20.41 11.20
CA SER A 149 11.50 -18.95 11.02
C SER A 149 10.30 -18.30 11.72
N ILE A 150 9.13 -18.93 11.65
CA ILE A 150 7.91 -18.41 12.27
C ILE A 150 7.97 -18.54 13.80
N LYS A 151 8.56 -19.61 14.33
CA LYS A 151 8.75 -19.78 15.79
C LYS A 151 9.71 -18.72 16.35
N ASN A 152 10.85 -18.53 15.67
CA ASN A 152 11.88 -17.59 16.11
C ASN A 152 11.42 -16.14 16.00
N ASP A 153 10.67 -15.81 14.95
CA ASP A 153 10.08 -14.49 14.77
C ASP A 153 8.71 -14.59 14.09
N PRO A 154 7.61 -14.59 14.86
CA PRO A 154 6.25 -14.62 14.33
C PRO A 154 5.94 -13.46 13.37
N THR A 155 6.72 -12.38 13.38
CA THR A 155 6.55 -11.26 12.43
C THR A 155 6.97 -11.63 11.01
N THR A 156 7.90 -12.58 10.84
CA THR A 156 8.30 -13.11 9.53
C THR A 156 7.11 -13.77 8.83
N PHE A 157 6.26 -14.50 9.57
CA PHE A 157 5.02 -15.08 9.07
C PHE A 157 4.13 -14.03 8.39
N PHE A 158 3.88 -12.93 9.08
CA PHE A 158 3.01 -11.87 8.57
C PHE A 158 3.58 -11.17 7.35
N SER A 159 4.90 -10.99 7.30
CA SER A 159 5.60 -10.35 6.18
C SER A 159 5.59 -11.18 4.90
N LEU A 160 5.77 -12.49 5.02
CA LEU A 160 5.99 -13.40 3.89
C LEU A 160 4.65 -13.98 3.42
N ALA A 161 3.80 -14.36 4.37
CA ALA A 161 2.59 -15.11 4.11
C ALA A 161 1.37 -14.25 3.75
N PHE A 162 1.35 -12.94 4.04
CA PHE A 162 0.23 -12.08 3.66
C PHE A 162 0.54 -11.19 2.46
N LYS A 163 -0.47 -10.90 1.64
CA LYS A 163 -0.33 -9.94 0.52
C LYS A 163 -0.02 -8.55 1.09
N SER A 164 0.97 -7.90 0.51
CA SER A 164 1.75 -6.75 0.98
C SER A 164 0.98 -5.42 1.12
N ASN A 165 -0.20 -5.42 1.73
CA ASN A 165 -1.05 -4.22 1.88
C ASN A 165 -1.30 -3.79 3.33
N ILE A 166 -0.61 -4.37 4.32
CA ILE A 166 -0.92 -4.14 5.73
C ILE A 166 0.33 -3.65 6.45
N CYS A 167 0.73 -2.43 6.10
CA CYS A 167 1.52 -1.60 6.99
C CYS A 167 0.53 -0.96 7.98
N SER A 168 0.30 -1.56 9.15
CA SER A 168 0.02 -0.74 10.32
C SER A 168 1.32 -0.02 10.69
N ALA A 169 1.25 1.27 10.98
CA ALA A 169 2.43 2.09 11.30
C ALA A 169 3.27 1.46 12.44
N GLU A 170 2.62 0.77 13.38
CA GLU A 170 3.21 0.01 14.47
C GLU A 170 4.14 -1.13 14.00
N TYR A 171 3.86 -1.79 12.87
CA TYR A 171 4.66 -2.92 12.37
C TYR A 171 5.79 -2.51 11.41
N VAL A 172 5.68 -1.34 10.76
CA VAL A 172 6.78 -0.81 9.94
C VAL A 172 7.93 -0.32 10.84
N ALA A 173 7.60 0.22 12.02
CA ALA A 173 8.55 0.56 13.07
C ALA A 173 9.36 -0.66 13.55
N ALA A 174 8.76 -1.85 13.63
CA ALA A 174 9.41 -3.05 14.14
C ALA A 174 10.38 -3.72 13.14
N ARG A 175 10.22 -3.51 11.82
CA ARG A 175 11.04 -4.16 10.79
C ARG A 175 12.45 -3.61 10.65
N ASN A 176 12.60 -2.33 10.91
CA ASN A 176 13.87 -1.61 10.87
C ASN A 176 13.64 -0.26 11.55
N PRO A 177 13.77 -0.18 12.89
CA PRO A 177 13.43 1.00 13.65
C PRO A 177 14.05 2.26 13.08
N SER A 178 15.33 2.18 12.66
CA SER A 178 16.03 3.29 12.02
C SER A 178 15.38 3.71 10.71
N SER A 179 15.11 2.80 9.76
CA SER A 179 14.53 3.19 8.46
C SER A 179 13.11 3.74 8.53
N PHE A 180 12.29 3.31 9.51
CA PHE A 180 10.96 3.88 9.71
C PHE A 180 11.03 5.22 10.44
N VAL A 181 11.87 5.33 11.48
CA VAL A 181 12.13 6.58 12.19
C VAL A 181 12.66 7.63 11.24
N GLU A 182 13.71 7.32 10.45
CA GLU A 182 14.28 8.23 9.45
C GLU A 182 13.24 8.70 8.44
N LYS A 183 12.34 7.80 7.99
CA LYS A 183 11.31 8.16 7.02
C LYS A 183 10.21 9.03 7.66
N THR A 184 9.87 8.76 8.92
CA THR A 184 8.92 9.55 9.71
C THR A 184 9.49 10.94 9.97
N GLU A 185 10.75 11.04 10.41
CA GLU A 185 11.48 12.29 10.59
C GLU A 185 11.54 13.11 9.30
N PHE A 186 11.87 12.48 8.18
CA PHE A 186 11.84 13.12 6.87
C PHE A 186 10.46 13.74 6.57
N LEU A 187 9.38 12.97 6.76
CA LEU A 187 8.02 13.44 6.51
C LEU A 187 7.61 14.60 7.44
N LEU A 188 7.94 14.52 8.73
CA LEU A 188 7.70 15.60 9.69
C LEU A 188 8.45 16.87 9.26
N ARG A 189 9.71 16.73 8.84
CA ARG A 189 10.53 17.86 8.43
C ARG A 189 10.02 18.58 7.19
N ILE A 190 9.39 17.88 6.24
CA ILE A 190 8.71 18.51 5.09
C ILE A 190 7.26 18.95 5.41
N GLY A 191 6.90 18.96 6.70
CA GLY A 191 5.67 19.55 7.22
C GLY A 191 4.44 18.65 7.20
N TYR A 192 4.59 17.32 7.26
CA TYR A 192 3.45 16.45 7.59
C TYR A 192 3.15 16.51 9.08
N VAL A 193 1.87 16.40 9.44
CA VAL A 193 1.42 16.35 10.84
C VAL A 193 1.55 14.91 11.35
N GLU A 194 2.17 14.75 12.51
CA GLU A 194 2.35 13.47 13.16
C GLU A 194 1.01 12.74 13.37
N ASN A 195 0.98 11.43 13.11
CA ASN A 195 -0.20 10.57 13.27
C ASN A 195 -1.45 10.98 12.44
N SER A 196 -1.30 11.88 11.47
CA SER A 196 -2.38 12.23 10.55
C SER A 196 -2.64 11.15 9.50
N ASP A 197 -3.89 11.05 9.03
CA ASP A 197 -4.26 10.20 7.89
C ASP A 197 -3.44 10.54 6.62
N GLU A 198 -3.07 11.80 6.45
CA GLU A 198 -2.24 12.29 5.35
C GLU A 198 -0.81 11.77 5.45
N MET A 199 -0.22 11.75 6.64
CA MET A 199 1.09 11.15 6.87
C MET A 199 1.08 9.64 6.62
N VAL A 200 0.02 8.94 7.04
CA VAL A 200 -0.16 7.51 6.76
C VAL A 200 -0.25 7.24 5.25
N LYS A 201 -0.94 8.11 4.50
CA LYS A 201 -0.98 8.04 3.03
C LYS A 201 0.39 8.36 2.42
N ALA A 202 1.11 9.34 2.96
CA ALA A 202 2.43 9.74 2.48
C ALA A 202 3.48 8.63 2.65
N LEU A 203 3.48 7.93 3.79
CA LEU A 203 4.36 6.78 4.04
C LEU A 203 4.28 5.71 2.94
N LYS A 204 3.11 5.56 2.31
CA LYS A 204 2.88 4.64 1.19
C LYS A 204 3.30 5.22 -0.17
N ARG A 205 3.21 6.54 -0.36
CA ARG A 205 3.52 7.22 -1.63
C ARG A 205 5.03 7.40 -1.84
N PHE A 206 5.75 7.79 -0.81
CA PHE A 206 7.22 7.93 -0.88
C PHE A 206 7.88 6.55 -0.88
N ARG A 207 8.76 6.28 -1.85
CA ARG A 207 9.49 5.01 -1.95
C ARG A 207 10.95 5.19 -1.54
N GLY A 208 11.49 4.26 -0.76
CA GLY A 208 12.87 4.30 -0.24
C GLY A 208 12.95 4.54 1.27
N ARG A 209 14.19 4.47 1.79
CA ARG A 209 14.54 4.79 3.18
C ARG A 209 14.55 6.30 3.42
N GLY A 210 14.47 6.74 4.68
CA GLY A 210 14.46 8.15 5.03
C GLY A 210 15.73 8.88 4.61
N ASP A 211 16.92 8.29 4.84
CA ASP A 211 18.21 8.84 4.40
C ASP A 211 18.32 9.02 2.87
N GLN A 212 17.77 8.10 2.09
CA GLN A 212 17.75 8.18 0.63
C GLN A 212 16.77 9.25 0.11
N LEU A 213 15.61 9.36 0.75
CA LEU A 213 14.65 10.43 0.46
C LEU A 213 15.26 11.79 0.81
N GLN A 214 15.97 11.84 1.93
CA GLN A 214 16.71 12.98 2.41
C GLN A 214 17.76 13.44 1.40
N GLU A 215 18.60 12.53 0.94
CA GLU A 215 19.65 12.84 -0.03
C GLU A 215 19.08 13.42 -1.34
N ARG A 216 17.99 12.83 -1.85
CA ARG A 216 17.32 13.30 -3.08
C ARG A 216 16.63 14.64 -2.88
N PHE A 217 16.07 14.89 -1.71
CA PHE A 217 15.50 16.19 -1.34
C PHE A 217 16.60 17.26 -1.26
N ASP A 218 17.72 16.96 -0.62
CA ASP A 218 18.85 17.89 -0.50
C ASP A 218 19.50 18.20 -1.85
N CYS A 219 19.49 17.24 -2.79
CA CYS A 219 19.90 17.50 -4.17
C CYS A 219 19.11 18.66 -4.79
N LEU A 220 17.80 18.73 -4.55
CA LEU A 220 16.93 19.79 -5.08
C LEU A 220 17.22 21.14 -4.39
N VAL A 221 17.40 21.13 -3.07
CA VAL A 221 17.70 22.35 -2.31
C VAL A 221 19.10 22.88 -2.65
N ARG A 222 20.11 22.01 -2.75
CA ARG A 222 21.48 22.39 -3.16
C ARG A 222 21.56 22.91 -4.59
N ALA A 223 20.62 22.51 -5.45
CA ALA A 223 20.48 23.08 -6.78
C ALA A 223 19.94 24.52 -6.79
N GLY A 224 19.61 25.08 -5.62
CA GLY A 224 19.18 26.47 -5.44
C GLY A 224 17.68 26.65 -5.25
N LEU A 225 16.90 25.57 -5.13
CA LEU A 225 15.46 25.66 -4.86
C LEU A 225 15.21 25.98 -3.38
N ASP A 226 14.23 26.85 -3.12
CA ASP A 226 13.77 27.14 -1.76
C ASP A 226 13.23 25.89 -1.06
N PHE A 227 13.59 25.72 0.22
CA PHE A 227 13.20 24.56 1.02
C PHE A 227 11.68 24.37 1.05
N ASN A 228 10.91 25.44 1.29
CA ASN A 228 9.45 25.36 1.41
C ASN A 228 8.79 25.08 0.06
N ALA A 229 9.34 25.65 -1.01
CA ALA A 229 8.92 25.34 -2.37
C ALA A 229 9.16 23.86 -2.70
N VAL A 230 10.34 23.31 -2.37
CA VAL A 230 10.63 21.87 -2.55
C VAL A 230 9.71 21.02 -1.69
N SER A 231 9.50 21.36 -0.40
CA SER A 231 8.57 20.63 0.48
C SER A 231 7.16 20.58 -0.09
N SER A 232 6.63 21.71 -0.55
CA SER A 232 5.30 21.79 -1.16
C SER A 232 5.22 20.96 -2.45
N MET A 233 6.24 21.08 -3.30
CA MET A 233 6.38 20.34 -4.54
C MET A 233 6.39 18.82 -4.31
N VAL A 234 7.24 18.31 -3.41
CA VAL A 234 7.35 16.86 -3.17
C VAL A 234 6.12 16.29 -2.49
N LYS A 235 5.37 17.10 -1.72
CA LYS A 235 4.07 16.69 -1.17
C LYS A 235 3.03 16.49 -2.26
N GLN A 236 3.00 17.39 -3.25
CA GLN A 236 2.09 17.29 -4.40
C GLN A 236 2.49 16.17 -5.36
N ALA A 237 3.79 15.98 -5.60
CA ALA A 237 4.33 14.99 -6.52
C ALA A 237 5.43 14.12 -5.87
N PRO A 238 5.09 13.18 -4.96
CA PRO A 238 6.09 12.34 -4.28
C PRO A 238 6.98 11.52 -5.22
N THR A 239 6.50 11.27 -6.44
CA THR A 239 7.23 10.51 -7.46
C THR A 239 8.50 11.19 -7.95
N VAL A 240 8.68 12.50 -7.74
CA VAL A 240 9.93 13.20 -8.09
C VAL A 240 11.12 12.63 -7.31
N LEU A 241 10.90 12.17 -6.08
CA LEU A 241 11.94 11.54 -5.26
C LEU A 241 12.12 10.04 -5.54
N ASN A 242 11.45 9.47 -6.55
CA ASN A 242 11.69 8.09 -6.98
C ASN A 242 12.88 7.94 -7.94
N GLN A 243 13.47 9.06 -8.37
CA GLN A 243 14.68 9.07 -9.20
C GLN A 243 15.93 8.81 -8.33
N THR A 244 17.01 8.31 -8.93
CA THR A 244 18.32 8.31 -8.26
C THR A 244 18.88 9.72 -8.23
N LYS A 245 19.78 10.00 -7.28
CA LYS A 245 20.47 11.29 -7.17
C LYS A 245 21.17 11.69 -8.45
N ASP A 246 21.97 10.79 -9.03
CA ASP A 246 22.72 11.06 -10.26
C ASP A 246 21.79 11.45 -11.43
N ILE A 247 20.59 10.87 -11.49
CA ILE A 247 19.58 11.21 -12.51
C ILE A 247 18.97 12.59 -12.22
N LEU A 248 18.69 12.92 -10.96
CA LEU A 248 18.20 14.24 -10.58
C LEU A 248 19.20 15.33 -10.93
N GLU A 249 20.48 15.15 -10.55
CA GLU A 249 21.56 16.09 -10.84
C GLU A 249 21.70 16.31 -12.35
N LYS A 250 21.70 15.23 -13.15
CA LYS A 250 21.74 15.33 -14.62
C LYS A 250 20.54 16.08 -15.21
N LYS A 251 19.33 15.88 -14.66
CA LYS A 251 18.12 16.58 -15.13
C LYS A 251 18.18 18.07 -14.78
N ILE A 252 18.60 18.41 -13.57
CA ILE A 252 18.76 19.79 -13.11
C ILE A 252 19.83 20.50 -13.96
N GLU A 253 20.95 19.85 -14.20
CA GLU A 253 22.05 20.39 -15.00
C GLU A 253 21.62 20.56 -16.47
N GLY A 254 20.90 19.58 -17.03
CA GLY A 254 20.32 19.70 -18.37
C GLY A 254 19.38 20.89 -18.50
N LEU A 255 18.56 21.16 -17.49
CA LEU A 255 17.65 22.31 -17.51
C LEU A 255 18.40 23.64 -17.63
N ARG A 256 19.52 23.78 -16.90
CA ARG A 256 20.40 24.96 -16.98
C ARG A 256 21.14 25.03 -18.31
N ASN A 257 21.75 23.92 -18.73
CA ASN A 257 22.72 23.92 -19.83
C ASN A 257 22.09 23.95 -21.22
N TYR A 258 20.95 23.28 -21.44
CA TYR A 258 20.38 23.19 -22.78
C TYR A 258 19.73 24.51 -23.24
N LEU A 259 19.00 25.18 -22.34
CA LEU A 259 18.11 26.28 -22.72
C LEU A 259 18.16 27.48 -21.76
N GLY A 260 18.99 27.42 -20.71
CA GLY A 260 19.14 28.52 -19.74
C GLY A 260 17.94 28.72 -18.82
N TYR A 261 17.14 27.68 -18.57
CA TYR A 261 15.99 27.82 -17.68
C TYR A 261 16.46 27.97 -16.23
N PRO A 262 15.78 28.84 -15.44
CA PRO A 262 16.02 28.89 -14.00
C PRO A 262 15.57 27.58 -13.36
N VAL A 263 16.27 27.16 -12.30
CA VAL A 263 15.93 25.92 -11.59
C VAL A 263 14.51 25.96 -11.01
N ASP A 264 14.03 27.16 -10.64
CA ASP A 264 12.68 27.39 -10.15
C ASP A 264 11.57 26.90 -11.10
N SER A 265 11.86 26.79 -12.40
CA SER A 265 10.93 26.19 -13.37
C SER A 265 10.55 24.73 -13.04
N ILE A 266 11.34 24.03 -12.22
CA ILE A 266 11.02 22.70 -11.73
C ILE A 266 9.85 22.75 -10.74
N VAL A 267 9.74 23.80 -9.93
CA VAL A 267 8.64 23.96 -8.96
C VAL A 267 7.31 24.11 -9.70
N ASP A 268 7.30 24.88 -10.79
CA ASP A 268 6.11 25.09 -11.63
C ASP A 268 5.69 23.81 -12.38
N PHE A 269 6.64 22.92 -12.70
CA PHE A 269 6.37 21.67 -13.40
C PHE A 269 7.21 20.49 -12.87
N PRO A 270 6.87 19.93 -11.69
CA PRO A 270 7.69 18.93 -11.00
C PRO A 270 7.80 17.62 -11.78
N SER A 271 6.76 17.30 -12.56
CA SER A 271 6.74 16.12 -13.43
C SER A 271 7.86 16.11 -14.47
N TYR A 272 8.51 17.24 -14.74
CA TYR A 272 9.76 17.30 -15.50
C TYR A 272 10.77 16.25 -15.04
N LEU A 273 10.96 16.13 -13.72
CA LEU A 273 11.92 15.20 -13.12
C LEU A 273 11.54 13.73 -13.33
N CYS A 274 10.31 13.43 -13.75
CA CYS A 274 9.83 12.08 -13.99
C CYS A 274 9.96 11.63 -15.46
N TYR A 275 10.24 12.54 -16.41
CA TYR A 275 10.43 12.16 -17.81
C TYR A 275 11.81 11.59 -18.08
N ASP A 276 11.92 10.75 -19.11
CA ASP A 276 13.19 10.15 -19.52
C ASP A 276 14.14 11.20 -20.11
N MET A 277 15.44 11.02 -19.84
CA MET A 277 16.48 11.94 -20.32
C MET A 277 16.51 12.04 -21.84
N GLU A 278 16.26 10.94 -22.56
CA GLU A 278 16.17 10.90 -24.02
C GLU A 278 15.07 11.83 -24.55
N ARG A 279 13.92 11.83 -23.89
CA ARG A 279 12.80 12.71 -24.25
C ARG A 279 13.15 14.17 -23.99
N ILE A 280 13.77 14.46 -22.85
CA ILE A 280 14.19 15.81 -22.47
C ILE A 280 15.22 16.34 -23.48
N SER A 281 16.31 15.61 -23.70
CA SER A 281 17.43 16.03 -24.54
C SER A 281 16.99 16.28 -25.98
N ARG A 282 16.27 15.33 -26.60
CA ARG A 282 15.80 15.48 -27.98
C ARG A 282 14.93 16.71 -28.15
N ARG A 283 13.94 16.88 -27.27
CA ARG A 283 12.97 17.98 -27.38
C ARG A 283 13.61 19.33 -27.10
N PHE A 284 14.55 19.40 -26.16
CA PHE A 284 15.30 20.61 -25.89
C PHE A 284 16.23 20.97 -27.05
N SER A 285 16.96 20.00 -27.61
CA SER A 285 17.81 20.24 -28.79
C SER A 285 17.00 20.69 -30.01
N MET A 286 15.84 20.08 -30.25
CA MET A 286 14.96 20.52 -31.34
C MET A 286 14.47 21.95 -31.13
N TYR A 287 14.08 22.30 -29.91
CA TYR A 287 13.64 23.66 -29.59
C TYR A 287 14.77 24.69 -29.66
N ALA A 288 15.99 24.34 -29.21
CA ALA A 288 17.18 25.18 -29.35
C ALA A 288 17.45 25.51 -30.82
N TRP A 289 17.46 24.47 -31.68
CA TRP A 289 17.64 24.65 -33.12
C TRP A 289 16.53 25.52 -33.75
N LEU A 290 15.27 25.35 -33.37
CA LEU A 290 14.18 26.21 -33.84
C LEU A 290 14.35 27.67 -33.42
N ARG A 291 14.88 27.92 -32.22
CA ARG A 291 15.20 29.27 -31.75
C ARG A 291 16.31 29.91 -32.58
N GLU A 292 17.37 29.17 -32.87
CA GLU A 292 18.47 29.64 -33.73
C GLU A 292 18.00 30.01 -35.15
N LYS A 293 17.01 29.28 -35.66
CA LYS A 293 16.36 29.57 -36.95
C LYS A 293 15.29 30.67 -36.89
N GLY A 294 15.00 31.23 -35.71
CA GLY A 294 13.93 32.22 -35.54
C GLY A 294 12.51 31.66 -35.72
N ALA A 295 12.35 30.33 -35.71
CA ALA A 295 11.08 29.64 -35.98
C ALA A 295 10.27 29.33 -34.70
N ALA A 296 10.78 29.69 -33.52
CA ALA A 296 10.10 29.49 -32.25
C ALA A 296 10.22 30.72 -31.33
N LYS A 297 9.25 30.87 -30.42
CA LYS A 297 9.27 31.93 -29.41
C LYS A 297 10.52 31.81 -28.53
N PRO A 298 11.11 32.93 -28.07
CA PRO A 298 12.38 32.93 -27.33
C PRO A 298 12.37 32.10 -26.04
N MET A 299 11.24 32.02 -25.32
CA MET A 299 11.13 31.31 -24.05
C MET A 299 9.75 30.68 -23.91
N LEU A 300 9.68 29.36 -24.08
CA LEU A 300 8.48 28.56 -23.81
C LEU A 300 8.59 27.91 -22.43
N SER A 301 7.46 27.56 -21.81
CA SER A 301 7.53 26.80 -20.56
C SER A 301 8.05 25.38 -20.79
N VAL A 302 8.75 24.84 -19.79
CA VAL A 302 9.25 23.44 -19.81
C VAL A 302 8.10 22.45 -20.04
N SER A 303 6.94 22.69 -19.41
CA SER A 303 5.75 21.86 -19.57
C SER A 303 5.26 21.81 -21.02
N THR A 304 5.28 22.94 -21.73
CA THR A 304 4.88 23.00 -23.14
C THR A 304 5.75 22.11 -24.02
N LEU A 305 7.06 22.09 -23.77
CA LEU A 305 8.03 21.32 -24.55
C LEU A 305 7.92 19.82 -24.24
N ILE A 306 7.81 19.45 -22.97
CA ILE A 306 8.00 18.06 -22.53
C ILE A 306 6.68 17.26 -22.39
N ALA A 307 5.58 17.90 -21.98
CA ALA A 307 4.38 17.16 -21.58
C ALA A 307 3.57 16.60 -22.76
N CYS A 308 3.63 17.22 -23.94
CA CYS A 308 2.80 16.81 -25.09
C CYS A 308 3.23 15.46 -25.69
N SER A 309 2.31 14.69 -26.30
CA SER A 309 2.64 13.44 -26.98
C SER A 309 3.62 13.64 -28.13
N ASP A 310 4.31 12.58 -28.57
CA ASP A 310 5.30 12.68 -29.66
C ASP A 310 4.65 13.15 -30.97
N ALA A 311 3.44 12.69 -31.27
CA ALA A 311 2.68 13.16 -32.43
C ALA A 311 2.40 14.68 -32.38
N ARG A 312 2.03 15.20 -31.19
CA ARG A 312 1.83 16.65 -31.01
C ARG A 312 3.16 17.40 -31.10
N PHE A 313 4.22 16.86 -30.52
CA PHE A 313 5.54 17.49 -30.58
C PHE A 313 6.02 17.61 -32.03
N VAL A 314 5.90 16.53 -32.81
CA VAL A 314 6.26 16.54 -34.24
C VAL A 314 5.42 17.56 -35.00
N LYS A 315 4.10 17.56 -34.82
CA LYS A 315 3.21 18.50 -35.52
C LYS A 315 3.52 19.97 -35.22
N TYR A 316 3.77 20.32 -33.97
CA TYR A 316 3.84 21.72 -33.53
C TYR A 316 5.26 22.27 -33.32
N PHE A 317 6.28 21.43 -33.32
CA PHE A 317 7.68 21.86 -33.19
C PHE A 317 8.55 21.37 -34.34
N VAL A 318 8.34 20.14 -34.84
CA VAL A 318 9.19 19.61 -35.90
C VAL A 318 8.75 20.13 -37.27
N ASN A 319 7.45 20.04 -37.56
CA ASN A 319 6.91 20.33 -38.90
C ASN A 319 6.68 21.83 -39.16
N ILE A 320 7.04 22.71 -38.22
CA ILE A 320 6.88 24.17 -38.40
C ILE A 320 7.99 24.76 -39.26
N HIS A 321 9.10 24.05 -39.45
CA HIS A 321 10.21 24.45 -40.30
C HIS A 321 10.47 23.37 -41.38
N PRO A 322 10.72 23.74 -42.66
CA PRO A 322 10.93 22.77 -43.73
C PRO A 322 12.06 21.74 -43.44
N GLU A 323 13.18 22.19 -42.87
CA GLU A 323 14.29 21.32 -42.47
C GLU A 323 14.06 20.53 -41.16
N GLY A 324 12.99 20.84 -40.42
CA GLY A 324 12.77 20.30 -39.07
C GLY A 324 12.70 18.77 -39.01
N PRO A 325 11.96 18.07 -39.90
CA PRO A 325 11.91 16.61 -39.91
C PRO A 325 13.29 15.94 -40.06
N ALA A 326 14.16 16.49 -40.92
CA ALA A 326 15.50 15.94 -41.14
C ALA A 326 16.38 16.11 -39.89
N VAL A 327 16.32 17.29 -39.25
CA VAL A 327 17.04 17.56 -37.99
C VAL A 327 16.53 16.67 -36.88
N TRP A 328 15.21 16.48 -36.76
CA TRP A 328 14.62 15.61 -35.76
C TRP A 328 15.05 14.15 -35.89
N GLU A 329 15.10 13.60 -37.11
CA GLU A 329 15.61 12.25 -37.34
C GLU A 329 17.11 12.13 -37.02
N ASN A 330 17.91 13.16 -37.29
CA ASN A 330 19.31 13.18 -36.91
C ASN A 330 19.48 13.19 -35.37
N LEU A 331 18.68 13.99 -34.65
CA LEU A 331 18.67 14.03 -33.19
C LEU A 331 18.25 12.69 -32.56
N LYS A 332 17.36 11.93 -33.22
CA LYS A 332 17.01 10.58 -32.77
C LYS A 332 18.17 9.61 -32.88
N LYS A 333 18.95 9.71 -33.95
CA LYS A 333 20.10 8.81 -34.22
C LYS A 333 21.34 9.14 -33.38
N SER A 334 21.58 10.42 -33.09
CA SER A 334 22.78 10.88 -32.38
C SER A 334 22.69 10.75 -30.85
N LEU A 335 21.48 10.67 -30.30
CA LEU A 335 21.26 10.53 -28.86
C LEU A 335 20.92 9.07 -28.55
N PRO A 336 21.72 8.38 -27.70
CA PRO A 336 21.54 6.95 -27.43
C PRO A 336 20.15 6.68 -26.86
N SER A 337 19.48 5.68 -27.44
CA SER A 337 18.30 5.05 -26.86
C SER A 337 18.71 4.31 -25.59
N SER A 338 18.07 4.63 -24.47
CA SER A 338 18.36 4.01 -23.16
C SER A 338 17.76 2.62 -23.05
#